data_AF-A0A1L8MJ46-F1
#
_entry.id   AF-A0A1L8MJ46-F1
#
_cell.length_a   1.000
_cell.length_b   1.000
_cell.length_c   1.000
_cell.angle_alpha   90.00
_cell.angle_beta   90.00
_cell.angle_gamma   90.00
#
_symmetry.space_group_name_H-M   'P 1'
#
loop_
_entity.id
_entity.type
_entity.pdbx_description
1 polymer ?
#
loop_
_entity_poly.entity_id
_entity_poly.type
_entity_poly.pdbx_seq_one_letter_code
_entity_poly.pdbx_strand_id
1 'polypeptide(L)'
;MAVKSKSWSIKAHFNAIYGFRVLDEGDLGEFWSECNLKTGWCFEVIDGGWNALENTREHFITGKLYQPREYLIIGLNECVSVLAFEQPKVVETSSSNKPL
;
A
#
# COMPACT_ATOMS: atom_id res chain seq x y z
N MET A 1 1.20 -6.67 5.69
CA MET A 1 -0.14 -7.13 5.29
C MET A 1 0.01 -8.35 4.38
N ALA A 2 -0.92 -9.31 4.42
CA ALA A 2 -0.85 -10.54 3.64
C ALA A 2 -2.18 -10.78 2.93
N VAL A 3 -2.16 -10.85 1.60
CA VAL A 3 -3.30 -11.33 0.79
C VAL A 3 -3.17 -12.84 0.65
N LYS A 4 -4.24 -13.59 0.95
CA LYS A 4 -4.27 -15.06 0.85
C LYS A 4 -5.25 -15.49 -0.24
N SER A 5 -4.78 -16.28 -1.20
CA SER A 5 -5.63 -17.20 -1.96
C SER A 5 -5.39 -18.62 -1.46
N LYS A 6 -6.23 -19.60 -1.84
CA LYS A 6 -6.12 -21.00 -1.39
C LYS A 6 -4.73 -21.64 -1.63
N SER A 7 -3.85 -21.03 -2.43
CA SER A 7 -2.55 -21.60 -2.75
C SER A 7 -1.37 -20.63 -2.79
N TRP A 8 -1.46 -19.36 -2.40
CA TRP A 8 -0.26 -18.49 -2.32
C TRP A 8 -0.47 -17.34 -1.34
N SER A 9 0.64 -16.85 -0.79
CA SER A 9 0.67 -15.65 0.05
C SER A 9 1.77 -14.72 -0.40
N ILE A 10 1.52 -13.42 -0.37
CA ILE A 10 2.49 -12.39 -0.73
C ILE A 10 2.67 -11.39 0.40
N LYS A 11 3.89 -10.88 0.53
CA LYS A 11 4.26 -9.88 1.53
C LYS A 11 4.97 -8.72 0.87
N ALA A 12 4.50 -7.50 1.14
CA ALA A 12 5.25 -6.27 0.90
C ALA A 12 6.04 -5.90 2.15
N HIS A 13 7.35 -5.76 2.02
CA HIS A 13 8.28 -5.36 3.07
C HIS A 13 8.77 -3.94 2.84
N PHE A 14 8.52 -3.06 3.80
CA PHE A 14 9.00 -1.68 3.81
C PHE A 14 10.06 -1.53 4.91
N ASN A 15 11.26 -1.04 4.56
CA ASN A 15 12.37 -0.91 5.50
C ASN A 15 12.46 0.46 6.18
N ALA A 16 11.86 1.50 5.59
CA ALA A 16 11.92 2.89 6.06
C ALA A 16 10.55 3.55 5.91
N ILE A 17 9.66 3.30 6.87
CA ILE A 17 8.29 3.82 6.91
C ILE A 17 8.28 5.13 7.72
N TYR A 18 7.62 6.15 7.18
CA TYR A 18 7.36 7.41 7.88
C TYR A 18 5.96 7.48 8.49
N GLY A 19 5.03 6.69 7.98
CA GLY A 19 3.68 6.56 8.51
C GLY A 19 2.84 5.61 7.66
N PHE A 20 1.73 5.16 8.20
CA PHE A 20 0.75 4.37 7.46
C PHE A 20 -0.67 4.68 7.95
N ARG A 21 -1.65 4.50 7.05
CA ARG A 21 -3.08 4.55 7.36
C ARG A 21 -3.71 3.23 6.93
N VAL A 22 -4.63 2.75 7.77
CA VAL A 22 -5.48 1.59 7.49
C VAL A 22 -6.90 2.12 7.34
N LEU A 23 -7.56 1.76 6.25
CA LEU A 23 -8.95 2.14 5.98
C LEU A 23 -9.72 0.90 5.50
N ASP A 24 -11.03 0.91 5.72
CA ASP A 24 -11.94 -0.03 5.06
C ASP A 24 -11.86 0.17 3.53
N GLU A 25 -12.00 -0.89 2.74
CA GLU A 25 -11.96 -0.74 1.28
C GLU A 25 -13.13 0.11 0.74
N GLY A 26 -14.26 0.12 1.45
CA GLY A 26 -15.41 0.96 1.11
C GLY A 26 -15.08 2.45 1.11
N ASP A 27 -14.18 2.89 1.99
CA ASP A 27 -13.74 4.29 2.10
C ASP A 27 -12.90 4.76 0.91
N LEU A 28 -12.33 3.81 0.15
CA LEU A 28 -11.53 4.09 -1.06
C LEU A 28 -12.36 3.96 -2.35
N GLY A 29 -13.69 3.97 -2.21
CA GLY A 29 -14.71 3.89 -3.25
C GLY A 29 -14.36 4.61 -4.55
N GLU A 30 -13.90 5.84 -4.42
CA GLU A 30 -13.62 6.77 -5.53
C GLU A 30 -12.43 6.36 -6.41
N PHE A 31 -11.52 5.51 -5.90
CA PHE A 31 -10.28 5.13 -6.59
C PHE A 31 -10.37 3.79 -7.33
N TRP A 32 -11.43 3.01 -7.12
CA TRP A 32 -11.54 1.62 -7.63
C TRP A 32 -11.53 1.49 -9.16
N SER A 33 -11.87 2.55 -9.90
CA SER A 33 -11.75 2.56 -11.36
C SER A 33 -10.29 2.50 -11.83
N GLU A 34 -9.34 2.96 -11.01
CA GLU A 34 -7.92 3.05 -11.36
C GLU A 34 -7.10 1.96 -10.67
N CYS A 35 -7.29 1.78 -9.36
CA CYS A 35 -6.56 0.82 -8.55
C CYS A 35 -7.51 -0.24 -8.00
N ASN A 36 -7.43 -1.47 -8.52
CA ASN A 36 -8.25 -2.58 -8.04
C ASN A 36 -7.52 -3.91 -8.18
N LEU A 37 -8.02 -4.94 -7.50
CA LEU A 37 -7.39 -6.26 -7.47
C LEU A 37 -7.28 -6.97 -8.83
N LYS A 38 -7.94 -6.48 -9.90
CA LYS A 38 -7.74 -7.00 -11.26
C LYS A 38 -6.47 -6.46 -11.91
N THR A 39 -6.07 -5.24 -11.57
CA THR A 39 -4.88 -4.58 -12.13
C THR A 39 -3.65 -4.72 -11.25
N GLY A 40 -3.83 -4.91 -9.94
CA GLY A 40 -2.75 -5.12 -9.00
C GLY A 40 -3.22 -5.02 -7.55
N TRP A 41 -2.29 -5.17 -6.63
CA TRP A 41 -2.57 -5.06 -5.18
C TRP A 41 -1.64 -4.07 -4.48
N CYS A 42 -0.63 -3.54 -5.18
CA CYS A 42 0.33 -2.58 -4.67
C CYS A 42 0.52 -1.48 -5.72
N PHE A 43 0.10 -0.26 -5.37
CA PHE A 43 0.13 0.91 -6.26
C PHE A 43 0.92 2.01 -5.60
N GLU A 44 1.73 2.73 -6.37
CA GLU A 44 2.31 3.99 -5.91
C GLU A 44 1.30 5.11 -6.15
N VAL A 45 1.02 5.90 -5.11
CA VAL A 45 0.12 7.05 -5.17
C VAL A 45 0.96 8.28 -5.49
N ILE A 46 0.77 8.82 -6.70
CA ILE A 46 1.56 9.95 -7.21
C ILE A 46 1.01 11.29 -6.74
N ASP A 47 -0.32 11.41 -6.63
CA ASP A 47 -1.02 12.61 -6.12
C ASP A 47 -2.41 12.23 -5.60
N GLY A 48 -3.09 13.15 -4.92
CA GLY A 48 -4.44 12.96 -4.35
C GLY A 48 -4.50 12.07 -3.10
N GLY A 49 -3.38 11.43 -2.74
CA GLY A 49 -3.23 10.63 -1.54
C GLY A 49 -3.08 11.44 -0.25
N TRP A 50 -2.94 10.74 0.87
CA TRP A 50 -2.83 11.42 2.15
C TRP A 50 -1.47 12.07 2.38
N ASN A 51 -0.42 11.67 1.64
CA ASN A 51 0.82 12.42 1.61
C ASN A 51 0.59 13.84 1.09
N ALA A 52 -0.13 13.97 -0.03
CA ALA A 52 -0.46 15.25 -0.63
C ALA A 52 -1.28 16.10 0.35
N LEU A 53 -2.28 15.48 1.01
CA LEU A 53 -3.07 16.13 2.05
C LEU A 53 -2.20 16.62 3.22
N GLU A 54 -1.32 15.78 3.78
CA GLU A 54 -0.47 16.15 4.91
C GLU A 54 0.54 17.24 4.53
N ASN A 55 1.01 17.28 3.28
CA ASN A 55 1.88 18.35 2.78
C ASN A 55 1.20 19.74 2.76
N THR A 56 -0.13 19.81 2.83
CA THR A 56 -0.84 21.09 3.02
C THR A 56 -0.70 21.65 4.44
N ARG A 57 -0.31 20.82 5.41
CA ARG A 57 -0.22 21.20 6.82
C ARG A 57 1.13 21.83 7.10
N GLU A 58 1.11 23.02 7.73
CA GLU A 58 2.33 23.79 8.02
C GLU A 58 3.37 23.02 8.83
N HIS A 59 2.96 22.10 9.71
CA HIS A 59 3.87 21.39 10.60
C HIS A 59 4.16 19.94 10.19
N PHE A 60 3.80 19.53 8.97
CA PHE A 60 4.15 18.19 8.49
C PHE A 60 5.62 18.13 8.04
N ILE A 61 6.51 17.84 9.00
CA ILE A 61 7.96 17.84 8.79
C ILE A 61 8.40 16.74 7.81
N THR A 62 7.75 15.57 7.84
CA THR A 62 8.10 14.44 6.98
C THR A 62 8.08 14.81 5.51
N GLY A 63 7.01 15.46 5.05
CA GLY A 63 6.88 15.90 3.67
C GLY A 63 7.93 16.94 3.26
N LYS A 64 8.25 17.87 4.17
CA LYS A 64 9.23 18.94 3.93
C LYS A 64 10.67 18.47 3.85
N LEU A 65 11.05 17.49 4.67
CA LEU A 65 12.44 17.02 4.76
C LEU A 65 12.74 15.79 3.90
N TYR A 66 11.78 14.89 3.77
CA TYR A 66 12.04 13.56 3.21
C TYR A 66 11.28 13.27 1.92
N GLN A 67 10.23 14.04 1.58
CA GLN A 67 9.40 13.86 0.38
C GLN A 67 9.06 12.37 0.15
N PRO A 68 8.35 11.73 1.09
CA PRO A 68 8.16 10.29 1.06
C PRO A 68 7.30 9.87 -0.13
N ARG A 69 7.50 8.63 -0.59
CA ARG A 69 6.64 7.99 -1.59
C ARG A 69 5.46 7.34 -0.89
N GLU A 70 4.27 7.44 -1.47
CA GLU A 70 3.07 6.83 -0.93
C GLU A 70 2.73 5.55 -1.70
N TYR A 71 2.41 4.47 -0.97
CA TYR A 71 2.03 3.19 -1.56
C TYR A 71 0.71 2.70 -0.99
N LEU A 72 -0.28 2.51 -1.85
CA LEU A 72 -1.54 1.87 -1.52
C LEU A 72 -1.45 0.36 -1.73
N ILE A 73 -1.63 -0.39 -0.65
CA ILE A 73 -1.77 -1.84 -0.66
C ILE A 73 -3.24 -2.19 -0.50
N ILE A 74 -3.81 -2.85 -1.50
CA ILE A 74 -5.21 -3.23 -1.54
C ILE A 74 -5.38 -4.62 -0.92
N GLY A 75 -6.19 -4.69 0.13
CA GLY A 75 -6.63 -5.95 0.73
C GLY A 75 -8.09 -6.27 0.35
N LEU A 76 -8.65 -7.28 1.01
CA LEU A 76 -10.06 -7.68 0.79
C LEU A 76 -11.04 -6.93 1.69
N ASN A 77 -10.62 -6.60 2.92
CA ASN A 77 -11.44 -5.93 3.94
C ASN A 77 -10.79 -4.63 4.48
N GLU A 78 -9.48 -4.50 4.29
CA GLU A 78 -8.75 -3.30 4.66
C GLU A 78 -7.72 -3.00 3.59
N CYS A 79 -7.53 -1.71 3.34
CA CYS A 79 -6.43 -1.20 2.54
C CYS A 79 -5.43 -0.48 3.45
N VAL A 80 -4.16 -0.48 3.04
CA VAL A 80 -3.08 0.16 3.79
C VAL A 80 -2.35 1.11 2.86
N SER A 81 -2.37 2.40 3.17
CA SER A 81 -1.51 3.39 2.52
C SER A 81 -0.26 3.63 3.38
N VAL A 82 0.93 3.52 2.80
CA VAL A 82 2.23 3.59 3.48
C VAL A 82 3.05 4.73 2.89
N LEU A 83 3.54 5.64 3.72
CA LEU A 83 4.61 6.57 3.36
C LEU A 83 5.96 5.93 3.64
N ALA A 84 6.78 5.77 2.62
CA ALA A 84 8.08 5.14 2.72
C ALA A 84 9.14 5.87 1.90
N PHE A 85 10.41 5.70 2.29
CA PHE A 85 11.54 6.23 1.54
C PHE A 85 11.77 5.46 0.23
N GLU A 86 11.59 4.14 0.26
CA GLU A 86 11.87 3.24 -0.86
C GLU A 86 10.64 2.40 -1.22
N GLN A 87 10.68 1.84 -2.43
CA GLN A 87 9.71 0.87 -2.90
C GLN A 87 9.70 -0.39 -2.02
N PRO A 88 8.52 -0.97 -1.74
CA PRO A 88 8.47 -2.20 -0.97
C PRO A 88 9.15 -3.36 -1.70
N LYS A 89 9.86 -4.20 -0.94
CA LYS A 89 10.34 -5.49 -1.41
C LYS A 89 9.18 -6.48 -1.36
N VAL A 90 8.82 -7.04 -2.51
CA VAL A 90 7.75 -8.02 -2.63
C VAL A 90 8.35 -9.43 -2.50
N VAL A 91 7.82 -10.20 -1.56
CA VAL A 91 8.25 -11.58 -1.29
C VAL A 91 7.04 -12.51 -1.41
N GLU A 92 7.12 -13.49 -2.30
CA GLU A 92 6.16 -14.59 -2.37
C GLU A 92 6.49 -15.61 -1.28
N THR A 93 5.55 -15.87 -0.38
CA THR A 93 5.63 -16.93 0.62
C THR A 93 4.80 -18.13 0.15
N SER A 94 5.49 -18.99 -0.62
CA SER A 94 5.17 -20.37 -1.05
C SER A 94 3.75 -20.73 -1.49
N SER A 95 3.69 -21.31 -2.70
CA SER A 95 2.57 -22.15 -3.12
C SER A 95 2.60 -23.51 -2.43
N SER A 96 1.46 -23.99 -1.93
CA SER A 96 1.32 -25.38 -1.46
C SER A 96 1.34 -26.31 -2.67
N ASN A 97 2.51 -26.57 -3.23
CA ASN A 97 2.70 -27.66 -4.17
C ASN A 97 2.64 -28.97 -3.38
N LYS A 98 1.44 -29.52 -3.18
CA LYS A 98 1.31 -30.98 -3.11
C LYS A 98 1.57 -31.50 -4.53
N PRO A 99 2.59 -32.34 -4.76
CA PRO A 99 2.72 -33.02 -6.05
C PRO A 99 1.51 -33.96 -6.24
N LEU A 100 0.94 -33.95 -7.45
CA LEU A 100 0.00 -34.95 -7.93
C LEU A 100 0.72 -36.29 -8.14
#